data_AF-A0A7C5I4K5-F1
#
_entry.id   AF-A0A7C5I4K5-F1
#
_cell.length_a   1.000
_cell.length_b   1.000
_cell.length_c   1.000
_cell.angle_alpha   90.00
_cell.angle_beta   90.00
_cell.angle_gamma   90.00
#
_symmetry.space_group_name_H-M   'P 1'
#
loop_
_entity.id
_entity.type
_entity.pdbx_description
1 polymer ?
#
loop_
_entity_poly.entity_id
_entity_poly.type
_entity_poly.pdbx_seq_one_letter_code
_entity_poly.pdbx_strand_id
1 'polypeptide(L)' 'MGEIGIIICDRYRMCAGRKCFRASKERERTLNIYKGQEVEVVGYITCEACSGGNIQYIPAEMKKNSADAICDEETHRKYN' A
#
# COMPACT_ATOMS: atom_id res chain seq x y z
N MET A 1 -2.22 -16.03 -4.86
CA MET A 1 -1.79 -15.25 -3.69
C MET A 1 -1.55 -13.85 -4.19
N GLY A 2 -2.11 -12.82 -3.55
CA GLY A 2 -1.95 -11.43 -3.98
C GLY A 2 -0.86 -10.72 -3.19
N GLU A 3 0.08 -10.09 -3.86
CA GLU A 3 1.17 -9.37 -3.21
C GLU A 3 0.81 -7.90 -3.08
N ILE A 4 0.89 -7.35 -1.87
CA ILE A 4 0.43 -5.98 -1.60
C ILE A 4 1.55 -5.10 -1.04
N GLY A 5 1.72 -3.93 -1.65
CA GLY A 5 2.52 -2.83 -1.13
C GLY A 5 1.68 -1.90 -0.28
N ILE A 6 2.24 -1.35 0.79
CA ILE A 6 1.61 -0.32 1.61
C ILE A 6 2.46 0.93 1.52
N ILE A 7 1.83 2.04 1.12
CA ILE A 7 2.42 3.36 1.15
C ILE A 7 1.63 4.20 2.14
N ILE A 8 2.32 4.84 3.07
CA ILE A 8 1.70 5.81 3.98
C ILE A 8 2.29 7.20 3.74
N CYS A 9 1.56 8.24 4.14
CA CYS A 9 2.13 9.58 4.14
C CYS A 9 3.32 9.64 5.10
N ASP A 10 4.39 10.33 4.71
CA ASP A 10 5.52 10.59 5.62
C ASP A 10 5.12 11.42 6.85
N ARG A 11 4.02 12.21 6.75
CA ARG A 11 3.40 12.86 7.92
C ARG A 11 3.03 11.87 9.03
N TYR A 12 2.74 10.63 8.65
CA TYR A 12 2.40 9.54 9.57
C TYR A 12 3.54 8.52 9.69
N ARG A 13 4.81 8.89 9.45
CA ARG A 13 5.96 7.98 9.60
C ARG A 13 6.09 7.29 10.97
N MET A 14 5.50 7.87 12.02
CA MET A 14 5.42 7.26 13.35
C MET A 14 4.14 6.42 13.57
N CYS A 15 3.40 6.11 12.50
CA CYS A 15 2.21 5.28 12.57
C CYS A 15 2.55 3.86 12.99
N ALA A 16 1.80 3.32 13.93
CA ALA A 16 1.94 1.93 14.39
C ALA A 16 1.45 0.88 13.37
N GLY A 17 1.12 1.29 12.12
CA GLY A 17 0.70 0.41 11.02
C GLY A 17 -0.65 -0.29 11.16
N ARG A 18 -1.28 -0.30 12.35
CA ARG A 18 -2.41 -1.18 12.70
C ARG A 18 -3.57 -1.19 11.70
N LYS A 19 -3.98 -0.04 11.18
CA LYS A 19 -5.12 0.06 10.25
C LYS A 19 -4.85 -0.63 8.92
N CYS A 20 -3.68 -0.41 8.33
CA CYS A 20 -3.31 -0.99 7.04
C CYS A 20 -3.14 -2.51 7.16
N PHE A 21 -2.40 -3.00 8.17
CA PHE A 21 -2.26 -4.44 8.40
C PHE A 21 -3.57 -5.14 8.71
N ARG A 22 -4.49 -4.48 9.46
CA ARG A 22 -5.84 -5.01 9.66
C ARG A 22 -6.61 -5.06 8.35
N ALA A 23 -6.59 -4.00 7.54
CA ALA A 23 -7.26 -3.97 6.25
C ALA A 23 -6.70 -5.03 5.30
N SER A 24 -5.39 -5.27 5.32
CA SER A 24 -4.74 -6.38 4.64
C SER A 24 -5.34 -7.70 5.09
N LYS A 25 -5.32 -8.00 6.40
CA LYS A 25 -5.83 -9.27 6.96
C LYS A 25 -7.32 -9.51 6.66
N GLU A 26 -8.15 -8.51 6.90
CA GLU A 26 -9.61 -8.59 6.78
C GLU A 26 -10.12 -8.32 5.36
N ARG A 27 -9.21 -8.03 4.40
CA ARG A 27 -9.52 -7.67 3.00
C ARG A 27 -10.49 -6.49 2.90
N GLU A 28 -10.31 -5.48 3.74
CA GLU A 28 -11.14 -4.28 3.76
C GLU A 28 -10.69 -3.27 2.69
N ARG A 29 -11.54 -2.28 2.41
CA ARG A 29 -11.23 -1.14 1.52
C ARG A 29 -10.84 -1.59 0.11
N THR A 30 -9.72 -1.10 -0.41
CA THR A 30 -9.22 -1.38 -1.76
C THR A 30 -8.82 -2.86 -1.94
N LEU A 31 -8.64 -3.61 -0.85
CA LEU A 31 -8.20 -5.01 -0.86
C LEU A 31 -9.35 -6.03 -0.94
N ASN A 32 -10.60 -5.58 -1.00
CA ASN A 32 -11.76 -6.46 -1.18
C ASN A 32 -11.73 -7.24 -2.50
N ILE A 33 -10.92 -6.82 -3.47
CA ILE A 33 -10.68 -7.56 -4.72
C ILE A 33 -9.97 -8.91 -4.47
N TYR A 34 -9.29 -9.07 -3.33
CA TYR A 34 -8.61 -10.31 -2.91
C TYR A 34 -9.45 -11.12 -1.90
N LYS A 35 -10.77 -10.91 -1.85
CA LYS A 35 -11.65 -11.66 -0.94
C LYS A 35 -11.60 -13.16 -1.25
N GLY A 36 -11.37 -13.98 -0.22
CA GLY A 36 -11.20 -15.43 -0.37
C GLY A 36 -9.85 -15.85 -0.95
N GLN A 37 -8.90 -14.92 -1.13
CA GLN A 37 -7.54 -15.20 -1.57
C GLN A 37 -6.54 -14.83 -0.47
N GLU A 38 -5.44 -15.58 -0.40
CA GLU A 38 -4.29 -15.20 0.44
C GLU A 38 -3.60 -13.96 -0.12
N VAL A 39 -3.17 -13.07 0.77
CA VAL A 39 -2.34 -11.91 0.42
C VAL A 39 -1.16 -11.79 1.38
N GLU A 40 -0.07 -11.29 0.83
CA GLU A 40 1.19 -11.05 1.54
C GLU A 40 1.56 -9.58 1.42
N VAL A 41 1.98 -8.96 2.52
CA VAL A 41 2.48 -7.59 2.50
C VAL A 41 3.97 -7.63 2.12
N VAL A 42 4.29 -7.22 0.89
CA VAL A 42 5.65 -7.29 0.32
C VAL A 42 6.42 -5.98 0.46
N GLY A 43 5.77 -4.90 0.91
CA GLY A 43 6.45 -3.64 1.19
C GLY A 43 5.63 -2.70 2.08
N TYR A 44 6.32 -1.94 2.92
CA TYR A 44 5.73 -0.92 3.79
C TYR A 44 6.67 0.28 3.85
N ILE A 45 6.28 1.40 3.22
CA ILE A 45 7.12 2.59 3.18
C ILE A 45 6.31 3.87 3.36
N THR A 46 7.01 5.00 3.55
CA THR A 46 6.41 6.33 3.46
C THR A 46 6.60 6.93 2.07
N CYS A 47 5.76 7.88 1.67
CA CYS A 47 5.93 8.63 0.42
C CYS A 47 7.10 9.64 0.44
N GLU A 48 7.86 9.72 1.55
CA GLU A 48 8.98 10.66 1.76
C GLU A 48 8.68 12.10 1.28
N ALA A 49 7.58 12.66 1.80
CA ALA A 49 7.05 14.00 1.54
C ALA A 49 6.32 14.23 0.18
N CYS A 50 5.34 15.15 0.20
CA CYS A 50 4.43 15.42 -0.91
C CYS A 50 5.06 16.15 -2.12
N SER A 51 6.35 16.49 -2.09
CA SER A 51 7.02 17.28 -3.15
C SER A 51 7.40 16.49 -4.41
N GLY A 52 6.88 15.27 -4.59
CA GLY A 52 6.52 14.79 -5.94
C GLY A 52 7.51 13.87 -6.67
N GLY A 53 8.60 13.40 -6.05
CA GLY A 53 9.45 12.37 -6.66
C GLY A 53 8.93 10.94 -6.42
N ASN A 54 8.60 10.64 -5.17
CA ASN A 54 8.37 9.26 -4.73
C ASN A 54 6.96 8.74 -4.98
N ILE A 55 5.92 9.58 -5.02
CA ILE A 55 4.53 9.13 -5.24
C ILE A 55 4.33 8.50 -6.64
N GLN A 56 5.20 8.80 -7.61
CA GLN A 56 5.15 8.20 -8.95
C GLN A 56 6.12 7.04 -9.11
N TYR A 57 7.34 7.16 -8.56
CA TYR A 57 8.36 6.12 -8.63
C TYR A 57 8.04 4.92 -7.74
N ILE A 58 7.67 5.15 -6.47
CA ILE A 58 7.44 4.08 -5.50
C ILE A 58 6.37 3.10 -6.00
N PRO A 59 5.19 3.53 -6.50
CA PRO A 59 4.22 2.57 -7.01
C PRO A 59 4.73 1.75 -8.20
N ALA A 60 5.47 2.39 -9.11
CA ALA A 60 6.06 1.71 -10.26
C ALA A 60 7.12 0.69 -9.83
N GLU A 61 7.94 1.04 -8.84
CA GLU A 61 8.98 0.17 -8.30
C GLU A 61 8.40 -0.98 -7.48
N MET A 62 7.36 -0.73 -6.68
CA MET A 62 6.62 -1.78 -5.98
C MET A 62 6.03 -2.79 -6.97
N LYS A 63 5.42 -2.33 -8.07
CA LYS A 63 4.91 -3.24 -9.12
C LYS A 63 5.99 -4.05 -9.82
N LYS A 64 7.17 -3.47 -10.05
CA LYS A 64 8.32 -4.21 -10.59
C LYS A 64 8.83 -5.27 -9.62
N ASN A 65 8.70 -5.02 -8.33
CA ASN A 65 9.09 -5.93 -7.25
C ASN A 65 7.88 -6.71 -6.70
N SER A 66 7.02 -7.17 -7.61
CA SER A 66 5.92 -8.10 -7.35
C SER A 66 4.69 -7.57 -6.59
N ALA A 67 4.60 -6.29 -6.23
CA ALA A 67 3.36 -5.78 -5.63
C ALA A 67 2.24 -5.66 -6.69
N ASP A 68 1.24 -6.56 -6.63
CA ASP A 68 0.05 -6.55 -7.48
C ASP A 68 -0.89 -5.37 -7.17
N ALA A 69 -0.95 -4.95 -5.90
CA ALA A 69 -1.77 -3.84 -5.46
C ALA A 69 -1.08 -2.98 -4.41
N ILE A 70 -1.45 -1.70 -4.37
CA ILE A 70 -0.88 -0.73 -3.44
C ILE A 70 -1.98 -0.12 -2.60
N CYS A 71 -1.79 -0.20 -1.28
CA CYS A 71 -2.67 0.39 -0.29
C CYS A 71 -2.09 1.73 0.15
N ASP A 72 -2.64 2.83 -0.36
CA ASP A 72 -2.29 4.19 0.07
C ASP A 72 -3.34 4.72 1.06
N GLU A 73 -2.90 5.10 2.26
CA GLU A 73 -3.78 5.62 3.31
C GLU A 73 -4.32 7.02 3.02
N GLU A 74 -3.59 7.82 2.22
CA GLU A 74 -3.86 9.26 2.15
C GLU A 74 -4.61 9.69 0.87
N THR A 75 -4.43 9.01 -0.26
CA THR A 75 -4.89 9.60 -1.53
C THR A 75 -6.29 9.21 -1.98
N HIS A 76 -6.97 8.21 -1.39
CA HIS A 76 -8.17 7.62 -2.03
C HIS A 76 -7.95 7.24 -3.52
N ARG A 77 -6.70 7.23 -4.03
CA ARG A 77 -6.39 6.96 -5.44
C ARG A 77 -6.01 5.50 -5.58
N LYS A 78 -6.69 4.84 -6.51
CA LYS A 78 -6.28 3.52 -7.02
C LYS A 78 -5.12 3.72 -7.97
N TYR A 79 -3.99 3.09 -7.69
CA TYR A 79 -2.87 2.99 -8.63
C TYR A 79 -3.04 1.72 -9.45
N ASN A 80 -3.80 1.81 -10.54
CA ASN A 80 -3.97 0.72 -11.52
C ASN A 80 -2.68 0.47 -12.29
#